data_AF-A0A3N1TJA6-F1
#
_entry.id   AF-A0A3N1TJA6-F1
#
_cell.length_a   1.000
_cell.length_b   1.000
_cell.length_c   1.000
_cell.angle_alpha   90.00
_cell.angle_beta   90.00
_cell.angle_gamma   90.00
#
_symmetry.space_group_name_H-M   'P 1'
#
loop_
_entity.id
_entity.type
_entity.pdbx_description
1 polymer ?
#
loop_
_entity_poly.entity_id
_entity_poly.type
_entity_poly.pdbx_seq_one_letter_code
_entity_poly.pdbx_strand_id
1 'polypeptide(L)'
;MDPLTSPLLKRPASYDADLTATDAEVAAIVQLARDRRARTIVIGSGRTPRARETSRLIESAWDRAGGATLDTITWPETGASWLRHASRFAVANPDLWVMVGPATGWAQMTRRLLWSTPWSPARTLATAAIGDPRTLALVGLPNLDGLAGATADGASWLVADDSLMHPIHTEDRR
;
A
#
# COMPACT_ATOMS: atom_id res chain seq x y z
N MET A 1 -16.31 2.98 27.30
CA MET A 1 -15.70 2.95 25.95
C MET A 1 -15.57 1.50 25.57
N ASP A 2 -16.49 0.98 24.75
CA ASP A 2 -16.36 -0.38 24.22
C ASP A 2 -15.14 -0.41 23.28
N PRO A 3 -14.25 -1.41 23.39
CA PRO A 3 -13.21 -1.60 22.40
C PRO A 3 -13.89 -2.06 21.11
N LEU A 4 -14.12 -1.13 20.18
CA LEU A 4 -14.60 -1.40 18.83
C LEU A 4 -13.51 -2.18 18.09
N THR A 5 -13.47 -3.48 18.37
CA THR A 5 -12.65 -4.44 17.66
C THR A 5 -13.25 -4.54 16.27
N SER A 6 -12.63 -3.93 15.26
CA SER A 6 -13.07 -4.11 13.87
C SER A 6 -13.24 -5.60 13.61
N PRO A 7 -14.41 -6.07 13.15
CA PRO A 7 -14.60 -7.48 12.92
C PRO A 7 -13.61 -7.96 11.86
N LEU A 8 -12.94 -9.08 12.16
CA LEU A 8 -12.08 -9.78 11.22
C LEU A 8 -12.91 -10.14 9.97
N LEU A 9 -12.38 -9.84 8.79
CA LEU A 9 -12.93 -10.30 7.52
C LEU A 9 -12.65 -11.81 7.45
N LYS A 10 -13.70 -12.62 7.66
CA LYS A 10 -13.59 -14.09 7.74
C LYS A 10 -13.49 -14.77 6.37
N ARG A 11 -13.74 -14.04 5.27
CA ARG A 11 -13.64 -14.55 3.90
C ARG A 11 -12.89 -13.55 3.03
N PRO A 12 -12.07 -14.03 2.07
CA PRO A 12 -11.52 -13.19 1.01
C PRO A 12 -12.63 -12.41 0.32
N ALA A 13 -12.35 -11.16 -0.04
CA ALA A 13 -13.25 -10.41 -0.90
C ALA A 13 -13.37 -11.13 -2.24
N SER A 14 -14.59 -11.28 -2.78
CA SER A 14 -14.82 -11.99 -4.04
C SER A 14 -14.15 -11.34 -5.25
N TYR A 15 -13.62 -10.11 -5.07
CA TYR A 15 -12.92 -9.32 -6.08
C TYR A 15 -11.42 -9.18 -5.78
N ASP A 16 -10.83 -9.97 -4.87
CA ASP A 16 -9.39 -9.97 -4.60
C ASP A 16 -8.60 -10.25 -5.89
N ALA A 17 -8.23 -9.18 -6.61
CA ALA A 17 -7.45 -9.24 -7.82
C ALA A 17 -5.99 -9.50 -7.43
N ASP A 18 -5.60 -10.77 -7.36
CA ASP A 18 -4.23 -11.19 -7.10
C ASP A 18 -3.42 -11.19 -8.41
N LEU A 19 -3.14 -9.99 -8.93
CA LEU A 19 -2.35 -9.79 -10.15
C LEU A 19 -0.92 -9.34 -9.81
N THR A 20 0.04 -9.78 -10.63
CA THR A 20 1.39 -9.23 -10.59
C THR A 20 1.35 -7.81 -11.17
N ALA A 21 2.03 -6.86 -10.53
CA ALA A 21 2.12 -5.50 -11.03
C ALA A 21 2.78 -5.47 -12.41
N THR A 22 2.32 -4.57 -13.26
CA THR A 22 2.92 -4.33 -14.57
C THR A 22 4.19 -3.48 -14.43
N ASP A 23 5.02 -3.46 -15.46
CA ASP A 23 6.20 -2.58 -15.49
C ASP A 23 5.81 -1.09 -15.40
N ALA A 24 4.69 -0.70 -16.02
CA ALA A 24 4.18 0.67 -15.97
C ALA A 24 3.76 1.07 -14.55
N GLU A 25 3.07 0.18 -13.85
CA GLU A 25 2.69 0.38 -12.44
C GLU A 25 3.92 0.50 -11.55
N VAL A 26 4.90 -0.40 -11.69
CA VAL A 26 6.15 -0.37 -10.91
C VAL A 26 6.93 0.92 -11.17
N ALA A 27 7.05 1.35 -12.43
CA ALA A 27 7.72 2.60 -12.79
C ALA A 27 7.01 3.82 -12.16
N ALA A 28 5.68 3.85 -12.20
CA ALA A 28 4.89 4.92 -11.60
C ALA A 28 5.05 4.97 -10.07
N ILE A 29 5.06 3.84 -9.36
CA ILE A 29 5.33 3.79 -7.92
C ILE A 29 6.71 4.35 -7.59
N VAL A 30 7.74 3.97 -8.35
CA VAL A 30 9.10 4.51 -8.17
C VAL A 30 9.12 6.02 -8.42
N GLN A 31 8.45 6.51 -9.46
CA GLN A 31 8.38 7.93 -9.75
C GLN A 31 7.67 8.70 -8.62
N LEU A 32 6.52 8.21 -8.15
CA LEU A 32 5.79 8.79 -7.02
C LEU A 32 6.62 8.84 -5.72
N ALA A 33 7.49 7.86 -5.49
CA ALA A 33 8.41 7.86 -4.36
C ALA A 33 9.50 8.94 -4.52
N ARG A 34 10.05 9.09 -5.73
CA ARG A 34 11.06 10.12 -6.04
C ARG A 34 10.50 11.53 -5.98
N ASP A 35 9.28 11.76 -6.44
CA ASP A 35 8.62 13.06 -6.40
C ASP A 35 8.40 13.52 -4.95
N ARG A 36 8.12 12.56 -4.06
CA ARG A 36 8.08 12.77 -2.60
C ARG A 36 9.46 12.85 -1.94
N ARG A 37 10.53 12.83 -2.73
CA ARG A 37 11.94 12.89 -2.29
C ARG A 37 12.32 11.78 -1.31
N ALA A 38 11.65 10.64 -1.38
CA ALA A 38 11.98 9.49 -0.55
C ALA A 38 13.40 8.99 -0.87
N ARG A 39 14.12 8.55 0.16
CA ARG A 39 15.41 7.86 0.05
C ARG A 39 15.30 6.43 0.53
N THR A 40 14.38 6.19 1.45
CA THR A 40 14.17 4.91 2.12
C THR A 40 12.70 4.48 2.01
N ILE A 41 12.48 3.18 1.78
CA ILE A 41 11.15 2.58 1.81
C ILE A 41 11.10 1.35 2.71
N VAL A 42 9.91 1.00 3.19
CA VAL A 42 9.60 -0.34 3.69
C VAL A 42 8.48 -0.91 2.83
N ILE A 43 8.64 -2.14 2.38
CA ILE A 43 7.63 -2.83 1.58
C ILE A 43 6.84 -3.76 2.48
N GLY A 44 5.53 -3.70 2.39
CA GLY A 44 4.59 -4.54 3.11
C GLY A 44 3.74 -5.31 2.11
N SER A 45 3.67 -6.63 2.24
CA SER A 45 2.85 -7.42 1.33
C SER A 45 2.06 -8.56 1.94
N GLY A 46 0.97 -8.90 1.26
CA GLY A 46 0.37 -10.22 1.34
C GLY A 46 1.37 -11.35 1.02
N ARG A 47 0.97 -12.59 1.28
CA ARG A 47 1.82 -13.79 1.09
C ARG A 47 1.55 -14.55 -0.20
N THR A 48 0.60 -14.08 -1.01
CA THR A 48 0.34 -14.69 -2.31
C THR A 48 1.59 -14.67 -3.19
N PRO A 49 1.75 -15.63 -4.12
CA PRO A 49 2.88 -15.62 -5.05
C PRO A 49 2.98 -14.32 -5.85
N ARG A 50 1.82 -13.75 -6.23
CA ARG A 50 1.72 -12.53 -7.03
C ARG A 50 2.09 -11.29 -6.23
N ALA A 51 1.61 -11.15 -5.01
CA ALA A 51 2.02 -10.06 -4.11
C ALA A 51 3.52 -10.10 -3.82
N ARG A 52 4.09 -11.29 -3.60
CA ARG A 52 5.54 -11.45 -3.39
C ARG A 52 6.34 -11.06 -4.62
N GLU A 53 5.87 -11.43 -5.81
CA GLU A 53 6.54 -11.06 -7.05
C GLU A 53 6.48 -9.54 -7.27
N THR A 54 5.33 -8.92 -7.09
CA THR A 54 5.18 -7.47 -7.14
C THR A 54 6.12 -6.75 -6.16
N SER A 55 6.23 -7.23 -4.91
CA SER A 55 7.17 -6.66 -3.93
C SER A 55 8.62 -6.71 -4.43
N ARG A 56 9.05 -7.83 -5.03
CA ARG A 56 10.41 -7.95 -5.60
C ARG A 56 10.62 -7.02 -6.78
N LEU A 57 9.62 -6.87 -7.67
CA LEU A 57 9.71 -5.97 -8.82
C LEU A 57 9.88 -4.51 -8.36
N ILE A 58 9.10 -4.08 -7.36
CA ILE A 58 9.20 -2.74 -6.78
C ILE A 58 10.55 -2.55 -6.08
N GLU A 59 10.97 -3.50 -5.23
CA GLU A 59 12.25 -3.45 -4.54
C GLU A 59 13.41 -3.31 -5.52
N SER A 60 13.42 -4.14 -6.56
CA SER A 60 14.44 -4.15 -7.60
C SER A 60 14.45 -2.85 -8.42
N ALA A 61 13.29 -2.28 -8.73
CA ALA A 61 13.19 -1.02 -9.44
C ALA A 61 13.62 0.18 -8.58
N TRP A 62 13.31 0.15 -7.29
CA TRP A 62 13.71 1.18 -6.33
C TRP A 62 15.23 1.20 -6.10
N ASP A 63 15.84 0.03 -5.95
CA ASP A 63 17.30 -0.13 -5.84
C ASP A 63 18.01 0.42 -7.08
N ARG A 64 17.54 0.07 -8.29
CA ARG A 64 18.06 0.63 -9.55
C ARG A 64 17.91 2.15 -9.66
N ALA A 65 16.90 2.72 -9.00
CA ALA A 65 16.68 4.16 -8.94
C ALA A 65 17.55 4.87 -7.86
N GLY A 66 18.38 4.12 -7.14
CA GLY A 66 19.30 4.63 -6.11
C GLY A 66 18.66 4.85 -4.74
N GLY A 67 17.50 4.23 -4.50
CA GLY A 67 16.84 4.22 -3.21
C GLY A 67 17.15 2.97 -2.38
N ALA A 68 16.89 3.01 -1.08
CA ALA A 68 17.12 1.89 -0.17
C ALA A 68 15.81 1.29 0.37
N THR A 69 15.73 -0.03 0.43
CA THR A 69 14.65 -0.76 1.11
C THR A 69 15.14 -1.18 2.50
N LEU A 70 14.48 -0.70 3.56
CA LEU A 70 14.92 -0.95 4.94
C LEU A 70 14.46 -2.31 5.49
N ASP A 71 13.26 -2.75 5.12
CA ASP A 71 12.73 -4.07 5.44
C ASP A 71 11.59 -4.42 4.46
N THR A 72 11.33 -5.72 4.33
CA THR A 72 10.19 -6.27 3.57
C THR A 72 9.37 -7.17 4.49
N ILE A 73 8.17 -6.73 4.83
CA ILE A 73 7.29 -7.40 5.79
C ILE A 73 6.18 -8.15 5.06
N THR A 74 5.98 -9.41 5.40
CA THR A 74 4.85 -10.19 4.87
C THR A 74 3.84 -10.59 5.94
N TRP A 75 2.56 -10.58 5.57
CA TRP A 75 1.45 -11.03 6.40
C TRP A 75 0.56 -12.04 5.65
N PRO A 76 -0.10 -12.98 6.34
CA PRO A 76 -1.10 -13.83 5.70
C PRO A 76 -2.36 -13.02 5.35
N GLU A 77 -3.16 -13.45 4.39
CA GLU A 77 -4.44 -12.79 4.07
C GLU A 77 -5.48 -12.92 5.19
N THR A 78 -5.38 -14.00 5.96
CA THR A 78 -6.19 -14.27 7.15
C THR A 78 -5.28 -14.59 8.32
N GLY A 79 -5.44 -13.87 9.42
CA GLY A 79 -4.61 -14.05 10.61
C GLY A 79 -5.39 -13.78 11.89
N ALA A 80 -5.05 -14.52 12.96
CA ALA A 80 -5.59 -14.30 14.29
C ALA A 80 -4.95 -13.10 15.01
N SER A 81 -3.77 -12.65 14.55
CA SER A 81 -3.06 -11.50 15.12
C SER A 81 -2.36 -10.68 14.05
N TRP A 82 -2.72 -9.40 13.98
CA TRP A 82 -2.17 -8.41 13.06
C TRP A 82 -1.19 -7.45 13.72
N LEU A 83 -1.25 -7.31 15.06
CA LEU A 83 -0.45 -6.32 15.79
C LEU A 83 1.04 -6.53 15.56
N ARG A 84 1.52 -7.78 15.64
CA ARG A 84 2.94 -8.10 15.46
C ARG A 84 3.44 -7.67 14.08
N HIS A 85 2.63 -7.88 13.04
CA HIS A 85 2.97 -7.47 11.68
C HIS A 85 2.95 -5.94 11.57
N ALA A 86 1.89 -5.29 12.06
CA ALA A 86 1.74 -3.84 12.04
C ALA A 86 2.89 -3.12 12.77
N SER A 87 3.24 -3.55 13.98
CA SER A 87 4.33 -2.95 14.75
C SER A 87 5.67 -3.09 14.03
N ARG A 88 5.97 -4.27 13.46
CA ARG A 88 7.21 -4.46 12.69
C ARG A 88 7.23 -3.60 11.42
N PHE A 89 6.10 -3.46 10.73
CA PHE A 89 6.02 -2.63 9.53
C PHE A 89 6.26 -1.14 9.81
N ALA A 90 5.81 -0.65 10.97
CA ALA A 90 5.95 0.76 11.34
C ALA A 90 7.30 1.09 12.02
N VAL A 91 7.97 0.12 12.66
CA VAL A 91 9.15 0.40 13.52
C VAL A 91 10.33 1.00 12.78
N ALA A 92 10.52 0.64 11.50
CA ALA A 92 11.65 1.10 10.71
C ALA A 92 11.53 2.58 10.27
N ASN A 93 10.35 3.19 10.40
CA ASN A 93 10.07 4.60 10.07
C ASN A 93 10.78 5.10 8.78
N PRO A 94 10.57 4.45 7.62
CA PRO A 94 11.15 4.86 6.35
C PRO A 94 10.56 6.19 5.88
N ASP A 95 11.14 6.85 4.88
CA ASP A 95 10.51 8.04 4.27
C ASP A 95 9.10 7.71 3.77
N LEU A 96 8.94 6.54 3.12
CA LEU A 96 7.65 6.02 2.66
C LEU A 96 7.45 4.52 2.95
N TRP A 97 6.19 4.15 3.12
CA TRP A 97 5.76 2.75 3.06
C TRP A 97 5.22 2.42 1.67
N VAL A 98 5.44 1.19 1.21
CA VAL A 98 4.79 0.65 0.01
C VAL A 98 3.98 -0.57 0.41
N MET A 99 2.70 -0.61 0.05
CA MET A 99 1.80 -1.73 0.34
C MET A 99 1.36 -2.46 -0.92
N VAL A 100 1.39 -3.78 -0.84
CA VAL A 100 1.13 -4.69 -1.96
C VAL A 100 0.24 -5.84 -1.51
N GLY A 101 -0.67 -6.28 -2.38
CA GLY A 101 -1.35 -7.56 -2.24
C GLY A 101 -2.87 -7.45 -2.11
N PRO A 102 -3.52 -8.58 -1.80
CA PRO A 102 -4.98 -8.68 -1.85
C PRO A 102 -5.69 -7.75 -0.87
N ALA A 103 -6.92 -7.37 -1.22
CA ALA A 103 -7.73 -6.40 -0.48
C ALA A 103 -7.97 -6.85 0.96
N THR A 104 -8.23 -8.15 1.17
CA THR A 104 -8.55 -8.69 2.49
C THR A 104 -7.40 -8.54 3.48
N GLY A 105 -6.20 -9.02 3.13
CA GLY A 105 -5.04 -8.93 4.01
C GLY A 105 -4.59 -7.49 4.20
N TRP A 106 -4.61 -6.69 3.13
CA TRP A 106 -4.33 -5.27 3.20
C TRP A 106 -5.29 -4.55 4.17
N ALA A 107 -6.61 -4.75 4.06
CA ALA A 107 -7.58 -4.05 4.89
C ALA A 107 -7.40 -4.36 6.38
N GLN A 108 -7.10 -5.63 6.73
CA GLN A 108 -6.83 -6.01 8.11
C GLN A 108 -5.53 -5.39 8.64
N MET A 109 -4.47 -5.42 7.83
CA MET A 109 -3.20 -4.79 8.18
C MET A 109 -3.36 -3.28 8.38
N THR A 110 -4.00 -2.59 7.45
CA THR A 110 -4.22 -1.13 7.48
C THR A 110 -5.06 -0.70 8.67
N ARG A 111 -6.19 -1.38 8.94
CA ARG A 111 -6.99 -1.12 10.16
C ARG A 111 -6.15 -1.27 11.43
N ARG A 112 -5.25 -2.27 11.46
CA ARG A 112 -4.38 -2.45 12.63
C ARG A 112 -3.30 -1.38 12.74
N LEU A 113 -2.74 -0.93 11.61
CA LEU A 113 -1.75 0.15 11.57
C LEU A 113 -2.36 1.45 12.11
N LEU A 114 -3.53 1.84 11.61
CA LEU A 114 -4.25 3.06 12.00
C LEU A 114 -4.43 3.21 13.52
N TRP A 115 -4.65 2.11 14.24
CA TRP A 115 -4.99 2.16 15.67
C TRP A 115 -3.85 1.81 16.61
N SER A 116 -2.71 1.36 16.12
CA SER A 116 -1.68 0.76 16.98
C SER A 116 -0.25 1.15 16.65
N THR A 117 -0.04 2.00 15.63
CA THR A 117 1.31 2.39 15.19
C THR A 117 1.33 3.85 14.71
N PRO A 118 2.52 4.48 14.56
CA PRO A 118 2.66 5.81 13.97
C PRO A 118 2.56 5.82 12.43
N TRP A 119 2.06 4.74 11.82
CA TRP A 119 1.90 4.65 10.37
C TRP A 119 0.93 5.72 9.87
N SER A 120 1.22 6.26 8.69
CA SER A 120 0.45 7.35 8.09
C SER A 120 0.07 7.01 6.64
N PRO A 121 -1.22 7.13 6.25
CA PRO A 121 -1.63 6.93 4.87
C PRO A 121 -0.94 7.92 3.90
N ALA A 122 -0.76 9.18 4.30
CA ALA A 122 -0.06 10.21 3.52
C ALA A 122 1.40 9.89 3.18
N ARG A 123 2.04 8.98 3.94
CA ARG A 123 3.39 8.45 3.68
C ARG A 123 3.37 7.05 3.08
N THR A 124 2.26 6.63 2.49
CA THR A 124 2.09 5.29 1.94
C THR A 124 1.73 5.32 0.46
N LEU A 125 2.43 4.48 -0.30
CA LEU A 125 2.16 4.15 -1.68
C LEU A 125 1.53 2.76 -1.78
N ALA A 126 0.62 2.56 -2.73
CA ALA A 126 -0.04 1.28 -2.94
C ALA A 126 -0.21 0.93 -4.42
N THR A 127 -0.31 -0.37 -4.68
CA THR A 127 -0.52 -0.95 -6.02
C THR A 127 -1.97 -0.79 -6.50
N ALA A 128 -2.20 -1.03 -7.78
CA ALA A 128 -3.49 -0.95 -8.45
C ALA A 128 -4.54 -1.87 -7.80
N ALA A 129 -4.11 -3.04 -7.31
CA ALA A 129 -4.98 -3.97 -6.59
C ALA A 129 -5.60 -3.35 -5.32
N ILE A 130 -4.87 -2.45 -4.66
CA ILE A 130 -5.34 -1.70 -3.49
C ILE A 130 -6.14 -0.45 -3.91
N GLY A 131 -5.76 0.19 -5.01
CA GLY A 131 -6.42 1.36 -5.57
C GLY A 131 -7.85 1.13 -6.08
N ASP A 132 -8.36 -0.11 -6.07
CA ASP A 132 -9.77 -0.40 -6.38
C ASP A 132 -10.68 0.24 -5.30
N PRO A 133 -11.71 1.03 -5.69
CA PRO A 133 -12.61 1.68 -4.74
C PRO A 133 -13.26 0.72 -3.73
N ARG A 134 -13.53 -0.53 -4.14
CA ARG A 134 -14.12 -1.56 -3.27
C ARG A 134 -13.11 -2.00 -2.21
N THR A 135 -11.84 -2.14 -2.58
CA THR A 135 -10.74 -2.42 -1.64
C THR A 135 -10.63 -1.31 -0.61
N LEU A 136 -10.52 -0.04 -1.05
CA LEU A 136 -10.40 1.11 -0.15
C LEU A 136 -11.60 1.22 0.81
N ALA A 137 -12.81 0.93 0.33
CA ALA A 137 -14.02 0.93 1.15
C ALA A 137 -13.98 -0.09 2.31
N LEU A 138 -13.14 -1.14 2.25
CA LEU A 138 -12.94 -2.04 3.39
C LEU A 138 -12.32 -1.32 4.58
N VAL A 139 -11.49 -0.29 4.38
CA VAL A 139 -10.92 0.50 5.49
C VAL A 139 -11.73 1.78 5.73
N GLY A 140 -12.38 2.30 4.70
CA GLY A 140 -13.12 3.56 4.69
C GLY A 140 -12.23 4.72 4.29
N LEU A 141 -12.62 5.43 3.23
CA LEU A 141 -11.85 6.54 2.63
C LEU A 141 -11.44 7.64 3.64
N PRO A 142 -12.27 8.04 4.63
CA PRO A 142 -11.86 9.04 5.62
C PRO A 142 -10.64 8.64 6.47
N ASN A 143 -10.32 7.34 6.55
CA ASN A 143 -9.16 6.84 7.29
C ASN A 143 -7.90 6.77 6.42
N LEU A 144 -7.99 7.12 5.13
CA LEU A 144 -6.94 6.90 4.13
C LEU A 144 -6.44 8.19 3.48
N ASP A 145 -6.75 9.35 4.06
CA ASP A 145 -6.34 10.65 3.52
C ASP A 145 -4.83 10.72 3.24
N GLY A 146 -4.48 11.10 2.01
CA GLY A 146 -3.12 11.16 1.50
C GLY A 146 -2.56 9.82 0.96
N LEU A 147 -3.26 8.70 1.13
CA LEU A 147 -2.85 7.42 0.51
C LEU A 147 -2.84 7.57 -1.00
N ALA A 148 -1.74 7.20 -1.64
CA ALA A 148 -1.61 7.31 -3.08
C ALA A 148 -1.07 6.02 -3.69
N GLY A 149 -1.09 5.95 -5.01
CA GLY A 149 -0.55 4.80 -5.71
C GLY A 149 -0.61 4.93 -7.22
N ALA A 150 -0.39 3.80 -7.88
CA ALA A 150 -0.45 3.68 -9.33
C ALA A 150 -1.51 2.68 -9.77
N THR A 151 -2.05 2.88 -10.96
CA THR A 151 -2.89 1.93 -11.70
C THR A 151 -2.01 1.02 -12.56
N ALA A 152 -2.59 -0.06 -13.08
CA ALA A 152 -1.88 -1.06 -13.90
C ALA A 152 -1.35 -0.50 -15.24
N ASP A 153 -1.87 0.63 -15.73
CA ASP A 153 -1.40 1.35 -16.91
C ASP A 153 -0.40 2.47 -16.59
N GLY A 154 -0.05 2.66 -15.30
CA GLY A 154 0.93 3.64 -14.85
C GLY A 154 0.37 5.03 -14.53
N ALA A 155 -0.94 5.25 -14.62
CA ALA A 155 -1.55 6.46 -14.08
C ALA A 155 -1.48 6.47 -12.54
N SER A 156 -1.55 7.65 -11.93
CA SER A 156 -1.56 7.76 -10.46
C SER A 156 -2.98 7.90 -9.91
N TRP A 157 -3.13 7.60 -8.64
CA TRP A 157 -4.34 7.87 -7.88
C TRP A 157 -3.98 8.36 -6.47
N LEU A 158 -4.90 9.10 -5.84
CA LEU A 158 -4.75 9.69 -4.51
C LEU A 158 -6.10 9.64 -3.80
N VAL A 159 -6.11 9.29 -2.53
CA VAL A 159 -7.25 9.51 -1.63
C VAL A 159 -7.11 10.91 -1.03
N ALA A 160 -8.08 11.77 -1.30
CA ALA A 160 -8.20 13.11 -0.76
C ALA A 160 -9.68 13.49 -0.67
N ASP A 161 -10.05 14.30 0.32
CA ASP A 161 -11.43 14.79 0.51
C ASP A 161 -12.48 13.64 0.49
N ASP A 162 -12.18 12.57 1.24
CA ASP A 162 -12.99 11.35 1.33
C ASP A 162 -13.27 10.65 -0.02
N SER A 163 -12.48 10.96 -1.05
CA SER A 163 -12.69 10.53 -2.43
C SER A 163 -11.43 9.95 -3.07
N LEU A 164 -11.60 9.05 -4.03
CA LEU A 164 -10.50 8.58 -4.88
C LEU A 164 -10.36 9.51 -6.09
N MET A 165 -9.21 10.14 -6.22
CA MET A 165 -8.87 11.09 -7.27
C MET A 165 -7.82 10.48 -8.19
N HIS A 166 -7.91 10.78 -9.48
CA HIS A 166 -6.89 10.45 -10.47
C HIS A 166 -6.21 11.75 -10.90
N PRO A 167 -5.05 12.10 -10.31
CA PRO A 167 -4.35 13.32 -10.66
C PRO A 167 -3.98 13.26 -12.13
N ILE A 168 -4.41 14.27 -12.88
CA ILE A 168 -3.90 14.46 -14.23
C ILE A 168 -2.46 14.91 -14.04
N HIS A 169 -1.50 14.10 -14.46
CA HIS A 169 -0.11 14.54 -14.52
C HIS A 169 -0.06 15.67 -15.54
N THR A 170 -0.14 16.91 -15.05
CA THR A 170 0.11 18.07 -15.88
C THR A 170 1.62 18.05 -16.05
N GLU A 171 2.08 17.52 -17.19
CA GLU A 171 3.47 17.67 -17.59
C GLU A 171 3.75 19.17 -17.62
N ASP A 172 4.39 19.70 -16.57
CA ASP A 172 5.06 20.98 -16.63
C ASP A 172 6.23 20.81 -17.61
N ARG A 173 5.88 20.99 -18.87
CA ARG A 173 6.79 21.07 -19.99
C ARG A 173 7.49 22.42 -19.92
N ARG A 174 8.61 22.48 -19.20
CA ARG A 174 9.89 23.13 -19.60
C ARG A 174 10.82 23.41 -18.43
#